data_AF-A0A967T4V5-F1
#
_entry.id   AF-A0A967T4V5-F1
#
_cell.length_a   1.000
_cell.length_b   1.000
_cell.length_c   1.000
_cell.angle_alpha   90.00
_cell.angle_beta   90.00
_cell.angle_gamma   90.00
#
_symmetry.space_group_name_H-M   'P 1'
#
loop_
_entity.id
_entity.type
_entity.pdbx_description
1 polymer ?
#
loop_
_entity_poly.entity_id
_entity_poly.type
_entity_poly.pdbx_seq_one_letter_code
_entity_poly.pdbx_strand_id
1 'polypeptide(L)'
;MEAVRFFPYDQGFAFVDAVFQEGGWEAVENIYTNPPTTTEQILHPEKYFSGEIASEIDATDLSTILTAEWQPVFQDSLGEWNTFLVLTAGTNPFTRIDSSSAQLATAGWNGDYTQIFSTLTGEHLVIGHWTFDSETDAEEFFTTFGLYNSQRVVGDLIEINRFPCNRDSNQISCLIIKEDNVIWVLAPDIQVTETILENYQFLLSE
;
A
#
# COMPACT_ATOMS: atom_id res chain seq x y z
N MET A 1 4.61 -5.09 -14.54
CA MET A 1 5.08 -4.02 -15.45
C MET A 1 4.10 -3.69 -16.57
N GLU A 2 3.46 -4.67 -17.22
CA GLU A 2 2.48 -4.39 -18.28
C GLU A 2 1.22 -3.67 -17.77
N ALA A 3 0.62 -4.14 -16.66
CA ALA A 3 -0.55 -3.51 -16.05
C ALA A 3 -0.33 -2.03 -15.70
N VAL A 4 0.83 -1.68 -15.13
CA VAL A 4 1.21 -0.28 -14.82
C VAL A 4 1.26 0.58 -16.10
N ARG A 5 1.78 0.04 -17.21
CA ARG A 5 1.87 0.77 -18.48
C ARG A 5 0.52 0.92 -19.17
N PHE A 6 -0.40 -0.02 -18.93
CA PHE A 6 -1.72 -0.02 -19.56
C PHE A 6 -2.75 0.81 -18.78
N PHE A 7 -2.50 1.07 -17.50
CA PHE A 7 -3.39 1.85 -16.63
C PHE A 7 -3.88 3.18 -17.26
N PRO A 8 -3.03 4.04 -17.85
CA PRO A 8 -3.51 5.30 -18.46
C PRO A 8 -4.43 5.09 -19.68
N TYR A 9 -4.36 3.93 -20.33
CA TYR A 9 -5.15 3.64 -21.53
C TYR A 9 -6.50 3.01 -21.20
N ASP A 10 -6.58 2.25 -20.11
CA ASP A 10 -7.81 1.58 -19.68
C ASP A 10 -8.56 2.43 -18.67
N GLN A 11 -7.98 2.57 -17.47
CA GLN A 11 -8.57 3.34 -16.38
C GLN A 11 -8.55 4.84 -16.68
N GLY A 12 -7.48 5.33 -17.30
CA GLY A 12 -7.43 6.73 -17.75
C GLY A 12 -8.48 7.06 -18.83
N PHE A 13 -8.80 6.11 -19.73
CA PHE A 13 -9.89 6.32 -20.69
C PHE A 13 -11.25 6.34 -19.99
N ALA A 14 -11.50 5.40 -19.07
CA ALA A 14 -12.75 5.36 -18.29
C ALA A 14 -12.96 6.65 -17.48
N PHE A 15 -11.90 7.16 -16.84
CA PHE A 15 -11.93 8.44 -16.14
C PHE A 15 -12.27 9.61 -17.07
N VAL A 16 -11.60 9.72 -18.22
CA VAL A 16 -11.88 10.80 -19.19
C VAL A 16 -13.29 10.71 -19.75
N ASP A 17 -13.81 9.50 -20.00
CA ASP A 17 -15.21 9.31 -20.41
C ASP A 17 -16.16 9.79 -19.30
N ALA A 18 -15.94 9.43 -18.04
CA ALA A 18 -16.75 9.90 -16.91
C ALA A 18 -16.75 11.43 -16.79
N VAL A 19 -15.58 12.07 -16.91
CA VAL A 19 -15.44 13.55 -16.95
C VAL A 19 -16.20 14.15 -18.13
N PHE A 20 -16.14 13.52 -19.30
CA PHE A 20 -16.89 13.96 -20.47
C PHE A 20 -18.41 13.82 -20.28
N GLN A 21 -18.89 12.74 -19.65
CA GLN A 21 -20.32 12.56 -19.37
C GLN A 21 -20.84 13.61 -18.38
N GLU A 22 -20.02 14.03 -17.40
CA GLU A 22 -20.40 15.02 -16.38
C GLU A 22 -20.47 16.45 -16.94
N GLY A 23 -19.50 16.87 -17.75
CA GLY A 23 -19.39 18.29 -18.17
C GLY A 23 -18.90 18.53 -19.60
N GLY A 24 -18.88 17.50 -20.45
CA GLY A 24 -18.45 17.58 -21.83
C GLY A 24 -16.98 17.96 -21.99
N TRP A 25 -16.63 18.53 -23.14
CA TRP A 25 -15.24 18.88 -23.47
C TRP A 25 -14.65 19.97 -22.58
N GLU A 26 -15.46 20.86 -22.01
CA GLU A 26 -14.98 21.89 -21.06
C GLU A 26 -14.47 21.24 -19.77
N ALA A 27 -15.17 20.22 -19.24
CA ALA A 27 -14.69 19.46 -18.09
C ALA A 27 -13.41 18.67 -18.42
N VAL A 28 -13.30 18.11 -19.63
CA VAL A 28 -12.08 17.44 -20.11
C VAL A 28 -10.92 18.43 -20.30
N GLU A 29 -11.17 19.67 -20.68
CA GLU A 29 -10.12 20.70 -20.72
C GLU A 29 -9.66 21.07 -19.31
N ASN A 30 -10.58 21.14 -18.35
CA ASN A 30 -10.28 21.50 -16.97
C ASN A 30 -9.37 20.48 -16.25
N ILE A 31 -9.44 19.18 -16.57
CA ILE A 31 -8.53 18.18 -15.96
C ILE A 31 -7.05 18.39 -16.34
N TYR A 32 -6.73 19.14 -17.41
CA TYR A 32 -5.33 19.49 -17.72
C TYR A 32 -4.77 20.56 -16.78
N THR A 33 -5.63 21.43 -16.24
CA THR A 33 -5.26 22.45 -15.27
C THR A 33 -5.45 21.99 -13.82
N ASN A 34 -6.31 21.01 -13.60
CA ASN A 34 -6.58 20.40 -12.31
C ASN A 34 -6.55 18.86 -12.47
N PRO A 35 -5.38 18.24 -12.66
CA PRO A 35 -5.31 16.80 -12.86
C PRO A 35 -5.70 16.04 -11.58
N PRO A 36 -6.18 14.79 -11.70
CA PRO A 36 -6.29 13.92 -10.55
C PRO A 36 -4.90 13.74 -9.90
N THR A 37 -4.86 13.77 -8.57
CA THR A 37 -3.66 13.66 -7.75
C THR A 37 -3.45 12.25 -7.19
N THR A 38 -4.47 11.38 -7.25
CA THR A 38 -4.40 9.99 -6.78
C THR A 38 -4.83 9.03 -7.88
N THR A 39 -4.38 7.78 -7.82
CA THR A 39 -4.91 6.73 -8.71
C THR A 39 -6.36 6.39 -8.37
N GLU A 40 -6.76 6.59 -7.12
CA GLU A 40 -8.13 6.41 -6.67
C GLU A 40 -9.10 7.34 -7.39
N GLN A 41 -8.77 8.61 -7.55
CA GLN A 41 -9.59 9.56 -8.32
C GLN A 41 -9.79 9.14 -9.78
N ILE A 42 -8.83 8.39 -10.36
CA ILE A 42 -8.95 7.83 -11.71
C ILE A 42 -9.85 6.60 -11.71
N LEU A 43 -9.78 5.76 -10.67
CA LEU A 43 -10.60 4.56 -10.51
C LEU A 43 -12.05 4.88 -10.12
N HIS A 44 -12.25 5.97 -9.37
CA HIS A 44 -13.52 6.42 -8.78
C HIS A 44 -13.71 7.93 -9.07
N PRO A 45 -14.15 8.31 -10.29
CA PRO A 45 -14.23 9.71 -10.74
C PRO A 45 -15.07 10.63 -9.84
N GLU A 46 -16.03 10.09 -9.09
CA GLU A 46 -16.81 10.83 -8.10
C GLU A 46 -15.94 11.46 -7.00
N LYS A 47 -14.82 10.84 -6.63
CA LYS A 47 -13.85 11.38 -5.67
C LYS A 47 -13.06 12.55 -6.26
N TYR A 48 -12.78 12.50 -7.56
CA TYR A 48 -12.20 13.65 -8.26
C TYR A 48 -13.18 14.83 -8.28
N PHE A 49 -14.47 14.59 -8.55
CA PHE A 49 -15.49 15.65 -8.58
C PHE A 49 -15.81 16.23 -7.20
N SER A 50 -15.72 15.43 -6.13
CA SER A 50 -15.89 15.91 -4.75
C SER A 50 -14.67 16.72 -4.27
N GLY A 51 -13.52 16.62 -4.96
CA GLY A 51 -12.27 17.26 -4.57
C GLY A 51 -11.56 16.54 -3.42
N GLU A 52 -11.85 15.27 -3.22
CA GLU A 52 -11.20 14.43 -2.23
C GLU A 52 -9.71 14.28 -2.54
N ILE A 53 -8.86 14.36 -1.52
CA ILE A 53 -7.41 14.19 -1.65
C ILE A 53 -6.95 13.11 -0.68
N ALA A 54 -5.85 12.44 -1.00
CA ALA A 54 -5.23 11.50 -0.08
C ALA A 54 -4.88 12.19 1.25
N SER A 55 -5.16 11.51 2.34
CA SER A 55 -4.73 11.84 3.68
C SER A 55 -3.21 11.77 3.80
N GLU A 56 -2.65 12.70 4.58
CA GLU A 56 -1.23 12.71 4.89
C GLU A 56 -0.90 11.58 5.86
N ILE A 57 0.13 10.80 5.52
CA ILE A 57 0.59 9.71 6.38
C ILE A 57 1.73 10.22 7.25
N ASP A 58 1.54 10.18 8.57
CA ASP A 58 2.59 10.43 9.57
C ASP A 58 3.53 9.22 9.67
N ALA A 59 4.24 8.94 8.57
CA ALA A 59 5.19 7.85 8.50
C ALA A 59 6.53 8.28 9.09
N THR A 60 7.11 7.41 9.92
CA THR A 60 8.44 7.62 10.46
C THR A 60 9.49 7.53 9.35
N ASP A 61 10.35 8.55 9.21
CA ASP A 61 11.45 8.53 8.24
C ASP A 61 12.55 7.55 8.69
N LEU A 62 12.56 6.39 8.05
CA LEU A 62 13.47 5.30 8.40
C LEU A 62 14.93 5.60 8.06
N SER A 63 15.19 6.57 7.17
CA SER A 63 16.56 6.97 6.83
C SER A 63 17.30 7.56 8.03
N THR A 64 16.55 8.04 9.03
CA THR A 64 17.09 8.57 10.30
C THR A 64 17.34 7.48 11.35
N ILE A 65 16.79 6.29 11.16
CA ILE A 65 16.83 5.17 12.11
C ILE A 65 17.82 4.09 11.63
N LEU A 66 17.80 3.80 10.34
CA LEU A 66 18.61 2.75 9.75
C LEU A 66 20.09 3.15 9.67
N THR A 67 20.95 2.15 9.78
CA THR A 67 22.39 2.29 9.55
C THR A 67 22.67 2.61 8.07
N ALA A 68 23.87 3.15 7.79
CA ALA A 68 24.28 3.50 6.42
C ALA A 68 24.37 2.32 5.44
N GLU A 69 24.23 1.07 5.89
CA GLU A 69 24.20 -0.10 5.01
C GLU A 69 22.87 -0.26 4.27
N TRP A 70 21.79 0.30 4.80
CA TRP A 70 20.47 0.31 4.18
C TRP A 70 20.37 1.49 3.21
N GLN A 71 20.16 1.18 1.93
CA GLN A 71 20.02 2.18 0.88
C GLN A 71 18.56 2.26 0.44
N PRO A 72 17.97 3.47 0.32
CA PRO A 72 16.59 3.63 -0.12
C PRO A 72 16.43 3.19 -1.58
N VAL A 73 15.37 2.42 -1.83
CA VAL A 73 14.98 1.93 -3.16
C VAL A 73 13.71 2.61 -3.63
N PHE A 74 12.75 2.81 -2.73
CA PHE A 74 11.47 3.46 -3.01
C PHE A 74 10.96 4.12 -1.74
N GLN A 75 10.50 5.37 -1.84
CA GLN A 75 9.89 6.13 -0.76
C GLN A 75 8.85 7.05 -1.37
N ASP A 76 7.61 6.57 -1.46
CA ASP A 76 6.49 7.33 -2.01
C ASP A 76 5.16 6.62 -1.69
N SER A 77 4.05 7.23 -2.08
CA SER A 77 2.76 6.56 -2.16
C SER A 77 2.73 5.54 -3.31
N LEU A 78 2.15 4.38 -3.06
CA LEU A 78 1.77 3.41 -4.10
C LEU A 78 0.51 3.89 -4.85
N GLY A 79 -0.45 4.45 -4.12
CA GLY A 79 -1.81 4.68 -4.57
C GLY A 79 -2.65 3.40 -4.55
N GLU A 80 -3.97 3.54 -4.61
CA GLU A 80 -4.92 2.42 -4.68
C GLU A 80 -4.54 1.40 -5.77
N TRP A 81 -4.17 1.87 -6.97
CA TRP A 81 -3.90 0.97 -8.10
C TRP A 81 -2.66 0.11 -7.88
N ASN A 82 -1.54 0.66 -7.41
CA ASN A 82 -0.37 -0.17 -7.16
C ASN A 82 -0.55 -1.03 -5.92
N THR A 83 -1.33 -0.59 -4.93
CA THR A 83 -1.74 -1.43 -3.79
C THR A 83 -2.53 -2.65 -4.28
N PHE A 84 -3.47 -2.46 -5.21
CA PHE A 84 -4.16 -3.56 -5.90
C PHE A 84 -3.17 -4.50 -6.63
N LEU A 85 -2.14 -3.95 -7.27
CA LEU A 85 -1.10 -4.74 -7.95
C LEU A 85 -0.18 -5.50 -6.98
N VAL A 86 0.04 -5.03 -5.75
CA VAL A 86 0.78 -5.80 -4.73
C VAL A 86 0.09 -7.15 -4.48
N LEU A 87 -1.24 -7.15 -4.41
CA LEU A 87 -2.07 -8.33 -4.16
C LEU A 87 -2.21 -9.24 -5.39
N THR A 88 -2.27 -8.66 -6.59
CA THR A 88 -2.63 -9.41 -7.82
C THR A 88 -1.46 -9.73 -8.75
N ALA A 89 -0.36 -8.98 -8.68
CA ALA A 89 0.73 -9.04 -9.66
C ALA A 89 2.05 -9.62 -9.11
N GLY A 90 2.00 -10.28 -7.95
CA GLY A 90 3.14 -10.96 -7.34
C GLY A 90 3.83 -11.95 -8.30
N THR A 91 5.17 -12.08 -8.19
CA THR A 91 5.96 -12.97 -9.05
C THR A 91 5.58 -14.44 -8.89
N ASN A 92 5.19 -14.85 -7.69
CA ASN A 92 4.61 -16.16 -7.42
C ASN A 92 3.10 -16.15 -7.74
N PRO A 93 2.62 -16.90 -8.74
CA PRO A 93 1.20 -16.92 -9.08
C PRO A 93 0.32 -17.55 -8.00
N PHE A 94 0.88 -18.40 -7.13
CA PHE A 94 0.12 -19.06 -6.07
C PHE A 94 -0.20 -18.16 -4.88
N THR A 95 0.42 -16.99 -4.80
CA THR A 95 0.16 -16.00 -3.74
C THR A 95 -0.72 -14.85 -4.23
N ARG A 96 -1.17 -14.89 -5.50
CA ARG A 96 -1.97 -13.81 -6.06
C ARG A 96 -3.40 -13.92 -5.56
N ILE A 97 -3.92 -12.81 -5.08
CA ILE A 97 -5.35 -12.64 -4.80
C ILE A 97 -6.08 -12.46 -6.14
N ASP A 98 -7.30 -12.98 -6.25
CA ASP A 98 -8.13 -12.73 -7.42
C ASP A 98 -8.51 -11.25 -7.52
N SER A 99 -8.74 -10.77 -8.74
CA SER A 99 -8.97 -9.35 -8.97
C SER A 99 -10.20 -8.81 -8.24
N SER A 100 -11.27 -9.58 -8.09
CA SER A 100 -12.47 -9.11 -7.39
C SER A 100 -12.23 -8.91 -5.89
N SER A 101 -11.60 -9.87 -5.22
CA SER A 101 -11.25 -9.73 -3.81
C SER A 101 -10.20 -8.65 -3.58
N ALA A 102 -9.22 -8.50 -4.48
CA ALA A 102 -8.23 -7.44 -4.37
C ALA A 102 -8.84 -6.05 -4.61
N GLN A 103 -9.77 -5.90 -5.57
CA GLN A 103 -10.50 -4.64 -5.80
C GLN A 103 -11.31 -4.23 -4.58
N LEU A 104 -12.04 -5.17 -3.97
CA LEU A 104 -12.79 -4.90 -2.74
C LEU A 104 -11.83 -4.48 -1.61
N ALA A 105 -10.76 -5.26 -1.41
CA ALA A 105 -9.80 -5.01 -0.34
C ALA A 105 -9.05 -3.69 -0.46
N THR A 106 -8.89 -3.14 -1.67
CA THR A 106 -8.20 -1.85 -1.86
C THR A 106 -9.16 -0.69 -2.07
N ALA A 107 -10.46 -0.95 -2.19
CA ALA A 107 -11.45 0.12 -2.21
C ALA A 107 -11.44 0.88 -0.87
N GLY A 108 -11.80 2.16 -0.92
CA GLY A 108 -11.73 3.03 0.25
C GLY A 108 -10.30 3.35 0.70
N TRP A 109 -9.29 3.11 -0.14
CA TRP A 109 -7.94 3.61 0.10
C TRP A 109 -8.00 5.14 0.27
N ASN A 110 -7.38 5.70 1.30
CA ASN A 110 -7.43 7.14 1.56
C ASN A 110 -6.02 7.74 1.68
N GLY A 111 -4.98 6.96 1.42
CA GLY A 111 -3.60 7.41 1.52
C GLY A 111 -2.66 6.26 1.84
N ASP A 112 -1.43 6.35 1.38
CA ASP A 112 -0.38 5.46 1.82
C ASP A 112 1.01 6.08 1.70
N TYR A 113 1.94 5.55 2.46
CA TYR A 113 3.35 5.82 2.30
C TYR A 113 4.14 4.53 2.45
N THR A 114 4.90 4.19 1.41
CA THR A 114 5.69 2.97 1.36
C THR A 114 7.17 3.29 1.29
N GLN A 115 7.95 2.66 2.17
CA GLN A 115 9.39 2.78 2.26
C GLN A 115 10.04 1.42 2.03
N ILE A 116 10.93 1.35 1.04
CA ILE A 116 11.70 0.15 0.69
C ILE A 116 13.18 0.47 0.77
N PHE A 117 13.91 -0.32 1.53
CA PHE A 117 15.36 -0.26 1.63
C PHE A 117 15.99 -1.59 1.23
N SER A 118 17.24 -1.54 0.80
CA SER A 118 18.03 -2.74 0.55
C SER A 118 19.48 -2.58 0.98
N THR A 119 20.10 -3.69 1.38
CA THR A 119 21.54 -3.76 1.65
C THR A 119 22.31 -4.22 0.41
N LEU A 120 23.62 -4.00 0.39
CA LEU A 120 24.49 -4.50 -0.69
C LEU A 120 24.56 -6.04 -0.75
N THR A 121 24.22 -6.71 0.35
CA THR A 121 24.12 -8.17 0.45
C THR A 121 22.80 -8.72 -0.10
N GLY A 122 21.84 -7.85 -0.44
CA GLY A 122 20.56 -8.22 -1.04
C GLY A 122 19.43 -8.44 -0.05
N GLU A 123 19.57 -7.99 1.20
CA GLU A 123 18.45 -7.99 2.15
C GLU A 123 17.51 -6.84 1.82
N HIS A 124 16.23 -7.04 2.11
CA HIS A 124 15.18 -6.06 1.84
C HIS A 124 14.42 -5.74 3.12
N LEU A 125 14.10 -4.48 3.29
CA LEU A 125 13.19 -3.97 4.30
C LEU A 125 12.07 -3.23 3.59
N VAL A 126 10.82 -3.55 3.92
CA VAL A 126 9.63 -2.86 3.42
C VAL A 126 8.78 -2.45 4.61
N ILE A 127 8.35 -1.19 4.62
CA ILE A 127 7.21 -0.75 5.41
C ILE A 127 6.19 -0.13 4.46
N GLY A 128 4.97 -0.65 4.48
CA GLY A 128 3.81 0.00 3.87
C GLY A 128 2.85 0.43 4.97
N HIS A 129 2.42 1.69 4.93
CA HIS A 129 1.43 2.25 5.85
C HIS A 129 0.29 2.83 5.02
N TRP A 130 -0.88 2.24 5.15
CA TRP A 130 -2.12 2.66 4.50
C TRP A 130 -3.10 3.23 5.53
N THR A 131 -3.86 4.22 5.11
CA THR A 131 -5.09 4.67 5.77
C THR A 131 -6.26 4.49 4.81
N PHE A 132 -7.44 4.26 5.36
CA PHE A 132 -8.67 3.99 4.62
C PHE A 132 -9.78 4.95 5.01
N ASP A 133 -10.83 5.04 4.21
CA ASP A 133 -12.00 5.88 4.45
C ASP A 133 -12.78 5.46 5.71
N SER A 134 -12.70 4.18 6.07
CA SER A 134 -13.32 3.64 7.26
C SER A 134 -12.55 2.46 7.86
N GLU A 135 -12.84 2.17 9.13
CA GLU A 135 -12.36 0.95 9.80
C GLU A 135 -12.79 -0.32 9.05
N THR A 136 -13.94 -0.30 8.36
CA THR A 136 -14.42 -1.46 7.59
C THR A 136 -13.51 -1.73 6.39
N ASP A 137 -13.15 -0.68 5.65
CA ASP A 137 -12.26 -0.78 4.49
C ASP A 137 -10.86 -1.25 4.92
N ALA A 138 -10.36 -0.74 6.06
CA ALA A 138 -9.11 -1.20 6.65
C ALA A 138 -9.16 -2.70 7.06
N GLU A 139 -10.27 -3.17 7.63
CA GLU A 139 -10.46 -4.59 7.98
C GLU A 139 -10.51 -5.49 6.73
N GLU A 140 -11.16 -5.05 5.65
CA GLU A 140 -11.20 -5.76 4.36
C GLU A 140 -9.80 -5.89 3.76
N PHE A 141 -9.03 -4.80 3.76
CA PHE A 141 -7.63 -4.81 3.34
C PHE A 141 -6.78 -5.72 4.22
N PHE A 142 -6.82 -5.53 5.54
CA PHE A 142 -6.03 -6.30 6.50
C PHE A 142 -6.28 -7.80 6.38
N THR A 143 -7.54 -8.21 6.23
CA THR A 143 -7.91 -9.62 6.07
C THR A 143 -7.33 -10.19 4.77
N THR A 144 -7.51 -9.48 3.65
CA THR A 144 -7.05 -9.94 2.34
C THR A 144 -5.53 -9.93 2.23
N PHE A 145 -4.88 -8.90 2.75
CA PHE A 145 -3.42 -8.81 2.81
C PHE A 145 -2.84 -9.87 3.76
N GLY A 146 -3.53 -10.19 4.86
CA GLY A 146 -3.15 -11.29 5.75
C GLY A 146 -3.15 -12.64 5.05
N LEU A 147 -4.15 -12.91 4.20
CA LEU A 147 -4.17 -14.10 3.34
C LEU A 147 -3.00 -14.11 2.36
N TYR A 148 -2.77 -13.02 1.64
CA TYR A 148 -1.61 -12.84 0.76
C TYR A 148 -0.29 -13.11 1.50
N ASN A 149 -0.15 -12.52 2.68
CA ASN A 149 1.05 -12.62 3.51
C ASN A 149 1.32 -14.06 3.97
N SER A 150 0.30 -14.75 4.47
CA SER A 150 0.41 -16.14 4.93
C SER A 150 0.83 -17.12 3.84
N GLN A 151 0.50 -16.82 2.58
CA GLN A 151 0.90 -17.62 1.41
C GLN A 151 2.29 -17.23 0.90
N ARG A 152 2.71 -15.99 1.12
CA ARG A 152 4.02 -15.47 0.70
C ARG A 152 5.14 -15.85 1.66
N VAL A 153 4.89 -15.76 2.97
CA VAL A 153 5.84 -16.09 4.04
C VAL A 153 5.34 -17.35 4.76
N VAL A 154 5.59 -18.49 4.14
CA VAL A 154 5.11 -19.79 4.62
C VAL A 154 6.06 -20.33 5.69
N GLY A 155 5.68 -20.17 6.95
CA GLY A 155 6.46 -20.66 8.08
C GLY A 155 5.78 -20.47 9.42
N ASP A 156 6.56 -20.16 10.45
CA ASP A 156 6.10 -20.08 11.83
C ASP A 156 5.30 -18.79 12.06
N LEU A 157 4.23 -18.90 12.86
CA LEU A 157 3.59 -17.74 13.47
C LEU A 157 4.33 -17.40 14.76
N ILE A 158 4.89 -16.21 14.81
CA ILE A 158 5.61 -15.66 15.96
C ILE A 158 4.96 -14.35 16.41
N GLU A 159 5.35 -13.88 17.59
CA GLU A 159 4.94 -12.59 18.12
C GLU A 159 6.18 -11.72 18.33
N ILE A 160 6.17 -10.49 17.80
CA ILE A 160 7.22 -9.48 17.99
C ILE A 160 6.53 -8.21 18.46
N ASN A 161 6.92 -7.67 19.62
CA ASN A 161 6.28 -6.50 20.22
C ASN A 161 4.75 -6.59 20.32
N ARG A 162 4.22 -7.78 20.64
CA ARG A 162 2.77 -8.10 20.73
C ARG A 162 2.04 -8.16 19.38
N PHE A 163 2.75 -8.03 18.27
CA PHE A 163 2.18 -8.12 16.93
C PHE A 163 2.44 -9.50 16.32
N PRO A 164 1.41 -10.14 15.72
CA PRO A 164 1.57 -11.41 15.05
C PRO A 164 2.36 -11.23 13.75
N CYS A 165 3.33 -12.10 13.53
CA CYS A 165 4.17 -12.08 12.33
C CYS A 165 4.35 -13.50 11.76
N ASN A 166 4.37 -13.59 10.43
CA ASN A 166 4.77 -14.78 9.71
C ASN A 166 6.30 -14.77 9.53
N ARG A 167 6.96 -15.88 9.80
CA ARG A 167 8.41 -16.02 9.64
C ARG A 167 8.77 -17.25 8.83
N ASP A 168 9.57 -17.07 7.78
CA ASP A 168 10.25 -18.14 7.09
C ASP A 168 11.79 -18.08 7.33
N SER A 169 12.59 -18.81 6.54
CA SER A 169 14.05 -18.84 6.72
C SER A 169 14.76 -17.55 6.30
N ASN A 170 14.09 -16.66 5.57
CA ASN A 170 14.68 -15.52 4.88
C ASN A 170 14.09 -14.17 5.32
N GLN A 171 12.85 -14.17 5.82
CA GLN A 171 12.13 -12.93 6.11
C GLN A 171 11.09 -13.13 7.22
N ILE A 172 10.73 -11.99 7.83
CA ILE A 172 9.65 -11.84 8.79
C ILE A 172 8.67 -10.82 8.22
N SER A 173 7.38 -11.13 8.29
CA SER A 173 6.31 -10.28 7.78
C SER A 173 5.24 -10.08 8.84
N CYS A 174 5.16 -8.88 9.38
CA CYS A 174 4.17 -8.47 10.36
C CYS A 174 3.10 -7.62 9.67
N LEU A 175 1.83 -7.88 10.00
CA LEU A 175 0.71 -7.08 9.53
C LEU A 175 -0.08 -6.62 10.76
N ILE A 176 -0.35 -5.32 10.82
CA ILE A 176 -0.93 -4.67 11.99
C ILE A 176 -2.07 -3.79 11.51
N ILE A 177 -3.19 -3.81 12.24
CA ILE A 177 -4.34 -2.92 12.03
C ILE A 177 -4.63 -2.17 13.32
N LYS A 178 -4.95 -0.89 13.20
CA LYS A 178 -5.47 -0.06 14.29
C LYS A 178 -6.35 1.02 13.68
N GLU A 179 -7.62 1.06 14.09
CA GLU A 179 -8.64 1.94 13.49
C GLU A 179 -8.69 1.73 11.96
N ASP A 180 -8.63 2.81 11.18
CA ASP A 180 -8.60 2.85 9.73
C ASP A 180 -7.19 2.71 9.13
N ASN A 181 -6.18 2.36 9.94
CA ASN A 181 -4.80 2.24 9.50
C ASN A 181 -4.31 0.79 9.45
N VAL A 182 -3.59 0.43 8.39
CA VAL A 182 -2.92 -0.86 8.23
C VAL A 182 -1.43 -0.65 7.97
N ILE A 183 -0.59 -1.35 8.73
CA ILE A 183 0.87 -1.32 8.59
C ILE A 183 1.37 -2.72 8.27
N TRP A 184 2.17 -2.82 7.22
CA TRP A 184 2.91 -4.01 6.85
C TRP A 184 4.41 -3.78 7.02
N VAL A 185 5.09 -4.67 7.73
CA VAL A 185 6.55 -4.69 7.87
C VAL A 185 7.08 -6.01 7.33
N LEU A 186 7.97 -5.95 6.34
CA LEU A 186 8.75 -7.10 5.85
C LEU A 186 10.24 -6.83 6.09
N ALA A 187 10.90 -7.66 6.88
CA ALA A 187 12.29 -7.46 7.30
C ALA A 187 13.08 -8.80 7.27
N PRO A 188 14.42 -8.78 7.21
CA PRO A 188 15.23 -10.00 7.12
C PRO A 188 15.27 -10.80 8.43
N ASP A 189 15.17 -10.12 9.58
CA ASP A 189 15.33 -10.74 10.89
C ASP A 189 14.55 -10.02 12.00
N ILE A 190 14.57 -10.61 13.19
CA ILE A 190 13.83 -10.13 14.37
C ILE A 190 14.35 -8.77 14.81
N GLN A 191 15.67 -8.55 14.77
CA GLN A 191 16.27 -7.35 15.32
C GLN A 191 15.94 -6.11 14.48
N VAL A 192 15.95 -6.24 13.15
CA VAL A 192 15.47 -5.19 12.24
C VAL A 192 13.98 -4.96 12.47
N THR A 193 13.18 -6.02 12.55
CA THR A 193 11.73 -5.91 12.81
C THR A 193 11.42 -5.15 14.10
N GLU A 194 12.07 -5.50 15.22
CA GLU A 194 11.91 -4.85 16.51
C GLU A 194 12.27 -3.37 16.44
N THR A 195 13.42 -3.05 15.83
CA THR A 195 13.88 -1.65 15.66
C THR A 195 12.83 -0.80 14.94
N ILE A 196 12.21 -1.34 13.90
CA ILE A 196 11.18 -0.62 13.14
C ILE A 196 9.90 -0.45 13.96
N LEU A 197 9.39 -1.53 14.56
CA LEU A 197 8.15 -1.49 15.33
C LEU A 197 8.24 -0.58 16.57
N GLU A 198 9.40 -0.47 17.20
CA GLU A 198 9.65 0.44 18.34
C GLU A 198 9.66 1.92 17.94
N ASN A 199 9.87 2.24 16.66
CA ASN A 199 9.94 3.64 16.20
C ASN A 199 8.66 4.09 15.48
N TYR A 200 7.70 3.20 15.24
CA TYR A 200 6.44 3.54 14.59
C TYR A 200 5.42 4.06 15.62
N GLN A 201 5.48 5.36 15.93
CA GLN A 201 4.78 5.97 17.08
C GLN A 201 3.26 5.74 17.11
N PHE A 202 2.61 5.64 15.95
CA PHE A 202 1.18 5.34 15.86
C PHE A 202 0.79 4.00 16.52
N LEU A 203 1.70 3.01 16.48
CA LEU A 203 1.53 1.72 17.14
C LEU A 203 1.69 1.78 18.66
N LEU A 204 2.25 2.88 19.18
CA LEU A 204 2.59 3.05 20.59
C LEU A 204 1.60 3.96 21.34
N SER A 205 0.69 4.66 20.65
CA SER A 205 -0.38 5.42 21.30
C SER A 205 -1.47 4.48 21.82
N GLU A 206 -1.96 4.72 23.04
CA GLU A 206 -3.09 3.98 23.65
C GLU A 206 -4.42 4.24 22.94
#